data_AF-A0A0A6ZZH8-F1
#
_entry.id   AF-A0A0A6ZZH8-F1
#
_cell.length_a   1.000
_cell.length_b   1.000
_cell.length_c   1.000
_cell.angle_alpha   90.00
_cell.angle_beta   90.00
_cell.angle_gamma   90.00
#
_symmetry.space_group_name_H-M   'P 1'
#
loop_
_entity.id
_entity.type
_entity.pdbx_description
1 polymer ?
#
loop_
_entity_poly.entity_id
_entity_poly.type
_entity_poly.pdbx_seq_one_letter_code
_entity_poly.pdbx_strand_id
1 'polypeptide(L)'
;MSQNVYQFIDLQRVDPPKKPLKIRKIEFVEIYEPFSEGQAKAQADRCLSCGNPYCEWKCPVHNYIPNWLKLANEGRIFEAAELSHQTNTLPEVCGRVCPQDRLCEGSCTLNDEFGAVTIGNIERYINDKAFEMGWRPDMSGVKQTGKKVAIIGAGPAGLACADVLTRNGVKAVVFDRHPEIGGLLTFGIPAFKLGKRGNDAPP
;
A
#
# COMPACT_ATOMS: atom_id res chain seq x y z
N MET A 1 10.22 26.73 -2.34
CA MET A 1 10.84 26.72 -0.99
C MET A 1 11.69 25.47 -0.92
N SER A 2 12.95 25.56 -0.48
CA SER A 2 13.81 24.38 -0.29
C SER A 2 13.20 23.48 0.79
N GLN A 3 13.01 22.20 0.50
CA GLN A 3 12.53 21.20 1.47
C GLN A 3 13.48 21.14 2.68
N ASN A 4 12.92 21.08 3.89
CA ASN A 4 13.70 20.90 5.10
C ASN A 4 14.14 19.43 5.22
N VAL A 5 15.35 19.11 4.75
CA VAL A 5 15.89 17.74 4.78
C VAL A 5 16.05 17.21 6.21
N TYR A 6 16.10 18.09 7.22
CA TYR A 6 16.27 17.73 8.63
C TYR A 6 14.97 17.65 9.42
N GLN A 7 13.81 17.67 8.75
CA GLN A 7 12.50 17.65 9.41
C GLN A 7 12.34 16.49 10.42
N PHE A 8 12.99 15.36 10.17
CA PHE A 8 12.94 14.17 11.05
C PHE A 8 13.52 14.39 12.46
N ILE A 9 14.33 15.44 12.66
CA ILE A 9 14.87 15.82 13.97
C ILE A 9 13.76 16.42 14.84
N ASP A 10 12.98 17.34 14.26
CA ASP A 10 11.93 18.08 14.98
C ASP A 10 10.60 17.31 15.02
N LEU A 11 10.29 16.57 13.95
CA LEU A 11 9.03 15.86 13.81
C LEU A 11 9.21 14.40 14.11
N GLN A 12 8.79 13.92 15.29
CA GLN A 12 8.92 12.53 15.71
C GLN A 12 8.08 11.55 14.87
N ARG A 13 8.48 10.28 14.86
CA ARG A 13 7.70 9.20 14.25
C ARG A 13 6.36 9.07 14.99
N VAL A 14 5.27 8.97 14.24
CA VAL A 14 3.93 8.74 14.80
C VAL A 14 3.28 7.58 14.06
N ASP A 15 2.89 6.54 14.79
CA ASP A 15 2.06 5.47 14.25
C ASP A 15 0.57 5.88 14.22
N PRO A 16 -0.25 5.28 13.33
CA PRO A 16 -1.68 5.58 13.29
C PRO A 16 -2.36 5.25 14.62
N PRO A 17 -3.38 6.05 15.01
CA PRO A 17 -4.11 5.81 16.23
C PRO A 17 -4.82 4.45 16.16
N LYS A 18 -4.87 3.78 17.31
CA LYS A 18 -5.56 2.51 17.47
C LYS A 18 -6.94 2.75 18.08
N LYS A 19 -7.94 2.02 17.61
CA LYS A 19 -9.25 1.98 18.28
C LYS A 19 -9.08 1.58 19.76
N PRO A 20 -9.85 2.18 20.68
CA PRO A 20 -9.78 1.85 22.11
C PRO A 20 -9.90 0.36 22.40
N LEU A 21 -9.22 -0.12 23.44
CA LEU A 21 -9.22 -1.53 23.84
C LEU A 21 -10.64 -2.10 24.01
N LYS A 22 -11.56 -1.32 24.57
CA LYS A 22 -12.95 -1.73 24.79
C LYS A 22 -13.67 -2.09 23.48
N ILE A 23 -13.34 -1.42 22.37
CA ILE A 23 -13.93 -1.63 21.04
C ILE A 23 -13.27 -2.83 20.35
N ARG A 24 -11.94 -2.84 20.25
CA ARG A 24 -11.20 -3.90 19.52
C ARG A 24 -11.19 -5.29 20.20
N LYS A 25 -11.81 -5.41 21.39
CA LYS A 25 -12.07 -6.71 22.06
C LYS A 25 -13.34 -7.38 21.56
N ILE A 26 -14.29 -6.61 21.03
CA ILE A 26 -15.63 -7.08 20.66
C ILE A 26 -15.89 -6.93 19.17
N GLU A 27 -15.39 -5.87 18.54
CA GLU A 27 -15.54 -5.61 17.12
C GLU A 27 -14.35 -6.20 16.35
N PHE A 28 -14.65 -6.93 15.28
CA PHE A 28 -13.66 -7.53 14.37
C PHE A 28 -13.36 -6.62 13.17
N VAL A 29 -13.32 -5.30 13.40
CA VAL A 29 -13.01 -4.27 12.39
C VAL A 29 -11.55 -3.82 12.47
N GLU A 30 -11.02 -3.17 11.43
CA GLU A 30 -9.63 -2.70 11.40
C GLU A 30 -9.27 -1.89 12.65
N ILE A 31 -8.20 -2.31 13.34
CA ILE A 31 -7.80 -1.71 14.62
C ILE A 31 -7.11 -0.37 14.47
N TYR A 32 -6.45 -0.13 13.34
CA TYR A 32 -5.70 1.09 13.06
C TYR A 32 -6.54 2.02 12.20
N GLU A 33 -6.68 3.25 12.62
CA GLU A 33 -7.30 4.28 11.80
C GLU A 33 -6.36 4.68 10.66
N PRO A 34 -6.89 5.07 9.50
CA PRO A 34 -6.06 5.62 8.44
C PRO A 34 -5.43 6.95 8.91
N PHE A 35 -4.28 7.31 8.34
CA PHE A 35 -3.75 8.64 8.56
C PHE A 35 -4.69 9.71 8.02
N SER A 36 -4.78 10.82 8.74
CA SER A 36 -5.25 12.08 8.16
C SER A 36 -4.25 12.59 7.13
N GLU A 37 -4.71 13.47 6.24
CA GLU A 37 -3.83 14.12 5.25
C GLU A 37 -2.64 14.83 5.91
N GLY A 38 -2.88 15.54 7.02
CA GLY A 38 -1.82 16.21 7.77
C GLY A 38 -0.77 15.23 8.32
N GLN A 39 -1.21 14.09 8.88
CA GLN A 39 -0.30 13.05 9.36
C GLN A 39 0.49 12.42 8.22
N ALA A 40 -0.17 12.07 7.11
CA ALA A 40 0.51 11.46 5.97
C ALA A 40 1.57 12.39 5.37
N LYS A 41 1.24 13.68 5.18
CA LYS A 41 2.18 14.70 4.69
C LYS A 41 3.37 14.87 5.62
N ALA A 42 3.10 15.01 6.92
CA ALA A 42 4.12 15.21 7.95
C ALA A 42 5.05 14.00 8.10
N GLN A 43 4.51 12.78 8.17
CA GLN A 43 5.31 11.57 8.31
C GLN A 43 6.09 11.25 7.01
N ALA A 44 5.56 11.59 5.84
CA ALA A 44 6.29 11.50 4.58
C ALA A 44 7.48 12.49 4.51
N ASP A 45 7.35 13.67 5.12
CA ASP A 45 8.40 14.71 5.17
C ASP A 45 9.64 14.28 5.96
N ARG A 46 9.53 13.24 6.80
CA ARG A 46 10.68 12.64 7.48
C ARG A 46 11.64 11.94 6.51
N CYS A 47 11.23 11.67 5.27
CA CYS A 47 12.06 10.94 4.31
C CYS A 47 13.26 11.78 3.84
N LEU A 48 14.48 11.25 4.00
CA LEU A 48 15.73 11.89 3.56
C LEU A 48 15.90 11.95 2.03
N SER A 49 15.08 11.22 1.27
CA SER A 49 15.32 10.98 -0.16
C SER A 49 16.74 10.45 -0.42
N CYS A 50 17.13 9.40 0.32
CA CYS A 50 18.47 8.81 0.27
C CYS A 50 18.92 8.50 -1.16
N GLY A 51 20.16 8.81 -1.50
CA GLY A 51 20.73 8.47 -2.82
C GLY A 51 20.81 6.95 -3.07
N ASN A 52 21.02 6.15 -2.02
CA ASN A 52 20.87 4.70 -2.06
C ASN A 52 19.74 4.29 -1.08
N PRO A 53 18.50 4.12 -1.57
CA PRO A 53 17.37 3.90 -0.70
C PRO A 53 17.24 2.42 -0.30
N TYR A 54 17.85 2.05 0.84
CA TYR A 54 17.79 0.68 1.38
C TYR A 54 16.37 0.17 1.61
N CYS A 55 15.41 1.06 1.87
CA CYS A 55 14.01 0.70 2.00
C CYS A 55 13.44 0.08 0.71
N GLU A 56 13.84 0.58 -0.48
CA GLU A 56 13.43 0.00 -1.77
C GLU A 56 14.08 -1.35 -1.99
N TRP A 57 15.37 -1.47 -1.67
CA TRP A 57 16.10 -2.73 -1.84
C TRP A 57 15.55 -3.85 -0.94
N LYS A 58 15.15 -3.50 0.29
CA LYS A 58 14.58 -4.46 1.24
C LYS A 58 13.12 -4.79 0.95
N CYS A 59 12.41 -3.93 0.22
CA CYS A 59 11.07 -4.22 -0.27
C CYS A 59 11.15 -5.32 -1.35
N PRO A 60 10.48 -6.49 -1.21
CA PRO A 60 10.58 -7.57 -2.19
C PRO A 60 10.11 -7.22 -3.61
N VAL A 61 9.29 -6.17 -3.74
CA VAL A 61 8.79 -5.68 -5.03
C VAL A 61 9.53 -4.42 -5.51
N HIS A 62 10.54 -3.97 -4.76
CA HIS A 62 11.35 -2.80 -5.11
C HIS A 62 10.53 -1.54 -5.43
N ASN A 63 9.49 -1.30 -4.62
CA ASN A 63 8.66 -0.10 -4.70
C ASN A 63 9.53 1.17 -4.73
N TYR A 64 9.13 2.18 -5.51
CA TYR A 64 9.79 3.50 -5.57
C TYR A 64 9.50 4.37 -4.34
N ILE A 65 9.89 3.89 -3.16
CA ILE A 65 9.45 4.37 -1.85
C ILE A 65 9.69 5.88 -1.65
N PRO A 66 10.91 6.41 -1.79
CA PRO A 66 11.16 7.84 -1.62
C PRO A 66 10.36 8.71 -2.60
N ASN A 67 10.13 8.21 -3.83
CA ASN A 67 9.43 8.95 -4.86
C ASN A 67 7.94 9.11 -4.54
N TRP A 68 7.23 8.04 -4.19
CA TRP A 68 5.82 8.17 -3.82
C TRP A 68 5.64 8.79 -2.43
N LEU A 69 6.62 8.68 -1.52
CA LEU A 69 6.62 9.44 -0.27
C LEU A 69 6.69 10.95 -0.53
N LYS A 70 7.56 11.38 -1.45
CA LYS A 70 7.62 12.79 -1.87
C LYS A 70 6.29 13.27 -2.44
N LEU A 71 5.66 12.47 -3.31
CA LEU A 71 4.34 12.79 -3.87
C LEU A 71 3.25 12.86 -2.78
N ALA A 72 3.31 11.97 -1.77
CA ALA A 72 2.41 12.01 -0.63
C ALA A 72 2.58 13.29 0.22
N ASN A 73 3.82 13.72 0.45
CA ASN A 73 4.14 14.99 1.12
C ASN A 73 3.61 16.20 0.33
N GLU A 74 3.73 16.19 -1.00
CA GLU A 74 3.18 17.21 -1.90
C GLU A 74 1.64 17.15 -2.03
N GLY A 75 0.99 16.10 -1.52
CA GLY A 75 -0.46 15.88 -1.65
C GLY A 75 -0.90 15.40 -3.04
N ARG A 76 0.02 14.92 -3.87
CA ARG A 76 -0.23 14.44 -5.23
C ARG A 76 -0.66 12.97 -5.22
N ILE A 77 -1.85 12.71 -4.66
CA ILE A 77 -2.33 11.36 -4.32
C ILE A 77 -2.45 10.43 -5.54
N PHE A 78 -3.00 10.89 -6.66
CA PHE A 78 -3.14 10.06 -7.87
C PHE A 78 -1.80 9.62 -8.43
N GLU A 79 -0.82 10.52 -8.45
CA GLU A 79 0.52 10.23 -8.95
C GLU A 79 1.26 9.29 -8.01
N ALA A 80 1.09 9.47 -6.69
CA ALA A 80 1.64 8.57 -5.69
C ALA A 80 1.06 7.14 -5.83
N ALA A 81 -0.27 7.02 -6.02
CA ALA A 81 -0.94 5.75 -6.22
C ALA A 81 -0.52 5.09 -7.53
N GLU A 82 -0.44 5.84 -8.64
CA GLU A 82 0.03 5.30 -9.92
C GLU A 82 1.46 4.75 -9.77
N LEU A 83 2.36 5.50 -9.14
CA LEU A 83 3.73 5.06 -8.93
C LEU A 83 3.83 3.84 -7.98
N SER A 84 2.99 3.78 -6.95
CA SER A 84 2.88 2.63 -6.05
C SER A 84 2.41 1.37 -6.81
N HIS A 85 1.47 1.52 -7.73
CA HIS A 85 0.93 0.43 -8.54
C HIS A 85 1.84 -0.02 -9.69
N GLN A 86 2.89 0.72 -10.05
CA GLN A 86 3.83 0.30 -11.10
C GLN A 86 4.63 -0.95 -10.75
N THR A 87 4.91 -1.15 -9.47
CA THR A 87 5.77 -2.24 -8.96
C THR A 87 5.00 -3.23 -8.08
N ASN A 88 3.85 -2.81 -7.53
CA ASN A 88 3.02 -3.63 -6.67
C ASN A 88 1.56 -3.66 -7.17
N THR A 89 1.01 -4.85 -7.40
CA THR A 89 -0.40 -4.99 -7.79
C THR A 89 -1.37 -4.66 -6.64
N LEU A 90 -0.98 -4.91 -5.38
CA LEU A 90 -1.86 -4.83 -4.20
C LEU A 90 -1.27 -3.94 -3.08
N PRO A 91 -0.86 -2.69 -3.35
CA PRO A 91 -0.23 -1.82 -2.37
C PRO A 91 -1.15 -1.47 -1.20
N GLU A 92 -2.47 -1.40 -1.41
CA GLU A 92 -3.47 -1.23 -0.35
C GLU A 92 -3.50 -2.40 0.65
N VAL A 93 -3.15 -3.61 0.19
CA VAL A 93 -3.02 -4.79 1.07
C VAL A 93 -1.63 -4.79 1.73
N CYS A 94 -0.57 -4.58 0.95
CA CYS A 94 0.81 -4.59 1.43
C CYS A 94 1.04 -3.55 2.54
N GLY A 95 0.49 -2.34 2.40
CA GLY A 95 0.57 -1.30 3.44
C GLY A 95 -0.05 -1.71 4.77
N ARG A 96 -0.99 -2.67 4.77
CA ARG A 96 -1.66 -3.19 5.99
C ARG A 96 -0.98 -4.40 6.60
N VAL A 97 -0.48 -5.32 5.77
CA VAL A 97 -0.14 -6.69 6.22
C VAL A 97 1.34 -7.05 6.12
N CYS A 98 2.14 -6.29 5.38
CA CYS A 98 3.59 -6.52 5.32
C CYS A 98 4.20 -6.42 6.72
N PRO A 99 5.21 -7.24 7.06
CA PRO A 99 6.01 -7.03 8.26
C PRO A 99 7.05 -5.95 8.01
N GLN A 100 6.64 -4.67 8.00
CA GLN A 100 7.53 -3.57 7.59
C GLN A 100 8.78 -3.44 8.46
N ASP A 101 8.68 -3.81 9.75
CA ASP A 101 9.78 -3.88 10.73
C ASP A 101 10.92 -4.80 10.30
N ARG A 102 10.64 -5.79 9.44
CA ARG A 102 11.63 -6.73 8.90
C ARG A 102 11.97 -6.44 7.44
N LEU A 103 11.25 -5.50 6.83
CA LEU A 103 11.33 -5.13 5.43
C LEU A 103 11.73 -3.65 5.30
N CYS A 104 10.95 -2.86 4.56
CA CYS A 104 11.28 -1.50 4.18
C CYS A 104 11.56 -0.56 5.36
N GLU A 105 10.76 -0.62 6.44
CA GLU A 105 10.95 0.24 7.61
C GLU A 105 12.15 -0.22 8.45
N GLY A 106 12.35 -1.54 8.61
CA GLY A 106 13.52 -2.10 9.29
C GLY A 106 14.86 -1.82 8.61
N SER A 107 14.86 -1.40 7.34
CA SER A 107 16.06 -0.97 6.61
C SER A 107 16.07 0.53 6.30
N CYS A 108 15.14 1.31 6.87
CA CYS A 108 15.17 2.76 6.74
C CYS A 108 16.40 3.33 7.46
N THR A 109 17.14 4.24 6.81
CA THR A 109 18.33 4.90 7.40
C THR A 109 18.06 5.57 8.74
N LEU A 110 16.83 6.03 8.96
CA LEU A 110 16.42 6.69 10.21
C LEU A 110 16.04 5.72 11.34
N ASN A 111 15.93 4.43 11.07
CA ASN A 111 15.26 3.48 11.96
C ASN A 111 15.87 3.44 13.37
N ASP A 112 17.19 3.32 13.46
CA ASP A 112 17.87 2.99 14.71
C ASP A 112 17.90 4.16 15.70
N GLU A 113 17.99 5.41 15.20
CA GLU A 113 18.14 6.60 16.06
C GLU A 113 16.88 7.46 16.14
N PHE A 114 16.15 7.63 15.03
CA PHE A 114 15.03 8.56 14.94
C PHE A 114 13.68 7.86 14.74
N GLY A 115 13.69 6.54 14.53
CA GLY A 115 12.54 5.75 14.08
C GLY A 115 12.34 5.86 12.57
N ALA A 116 12.00 4.75 11.92
CA ALA A 116 11.82 4.72 10.47
C ALA A 116 10.68 5.65 10.01
N VAL A 117 10.71 6.06 8.75
CA VAL A 117 9.51 6.61 8.09
C VAL A 117 8.41 5.55 8.16
N THR A 118 7.15 5.95 8.42
CA THR A 118 5.99 5.04 8.47
C THR A 118 5.52 4.64 7.07
N ILE A 119 6.41 3.98 6.31
CA ILE A 119 6.24 3.63 4.89
C ILE A 119 4.93 2.87 4.68
N GLY A 120 4.66 1.83 5.47
CA GLY A 120 3.45 1.00 5.28
C GLY A 120 2.14 1.79 5.48
N ASN A 121 2.12 2.68 6.48
CA ASN A 121 0.93 3.50 6.77
C ASN A 121 0.71 4.58 5.70
N ILE A 122 1.77 5.13 5.13
CA ILE A 122 1.65 6.09 4.02
C ILE A 122 1.24 5.37 2.73
N GLU A 123 1.78 4.16 2.44
CA GLU A 123 1.33 3.31 1.33
C GLU A 123 -0.17 2.98 1.44
N ARG A 124 -0.65 2.64 2.64
CA ARG A 124 -2.08 2.47 2.90
C ARG A 124 -2.85 3.75 2.61
N TYR A 125 -2.42 4.88 3.15
CA TYR A 125 -3.10 6.16 2.99
C TYR A 125 -3.22 6.59 1.52
N ILE A 126 -2.13 6.56 0.75
CA ILE A 126 -2.15 7.03 -0.64
C ILE A 126 -3.12 6.22 -1.48
N ASN A 127 -3.14 4.89 -1.32
CA ASN A 127 -3.94 4.00 -2.16
C ASN A 127 -5.41 4.01 -1.73
N ASP A 128 -5.70 3.97 -0.42
CA ASP A 128 -7.06 4.12 0.09
C ASP A 128 -7.66 5.46 -0.38
N LYS A 129 -6.89 6.55 -0.23
CA LYS A 129 -7.35 7.89 -0.60
C LYS A 129 -7.55 8.04 -2.11
N ALA A 130 -6.66 7.46 -2.92
CA ALA A 130 -6.81 7.44 -4.37
C ALA A 130 -8.11 6.71 -4.76
N PHE A 131 -8.41 5.56 -4.16
CA PHE A 131 -9.65 4.84 -4.43
C PHE A 131 -10.91 5.63 -4.05
N GLU A 132 -10.90 6.32 -2.90
CA GLU A 132 -11.99 7.23 -2.48
C GLU A 132 -12.19 8.38 -3.47
N MET A 133 -11.10 8.93 -4.00
CA MET A 133 -11.12 9.99 -5.01
C MET A 133 -11.46 9.48 -6.43
N GLY A 134 -11.73 8.18 -6.59
CA GLY A 134 -12.15 7.59 -7.87
C GLY A 134 -10.99 7.14 -8.77
N TRP A 135 -9.75 7.09 -8.28
CA TRP A 135 -8.62 6.58 -9.06
C TRP A 135 -8.87 5.13 -9.49
N ARG A 136 -8.55 4.84 -10.75
CA ARG A 136 -8.51 3.48 -11.32
C ARG A 136 -7.32 3.41 -12.28
N PRO A 137 -6.71 2.22 -12.45
CA PRO A 137 -5.67 2.03 -13.45
C PRO A 137 -6.15 2.44 -14.84
N ASP A 138 -5.36 3.24 -15.56
CA ASP A 138 -5.64 3.55 -16.96
C ASP A 138 -5.23 2.38 -17.85
N MET A 139 -6.21 1.79 -18.52
CA MET A 139 -6.04 0.66 -19.43
C MET A 139 -6.28 1.04 -20.90
N SER A 140 -6.52 2.33 -21.18
CA SER A 140 -6.88 2.82 -22.52
C SER A 140 -5.78 2.59 -23.56
N GLY A 141 -4.50 2.60 -23.15
CA GLY A 141 -3.35 2.36 -24.02
C GLY A 141 -3.02 0.89 -24.29
N VAL A 142 -3.72 -0.06 -23.65
CA VAL A 142 -3.37 -1.48 -23.71
C VAL A 142 -3.79 -2.11 -25.04
N LYS A 143 -2.81 -2.56 -25.83
CA LYS A 143 -3.04 -3.26 -27.09
C LYS A 143 -3.28 -4.75 -26.86
N GLN A 144 -4.43 -5.24 -27.27
CA GLN A 144 -4.78 -6.66 -27.14
C GLN A 144 -3.89 -7.53 -28.02
N THR A 145 -3.33 -8.58 -27.43
CA THR A 145 -2.44 -9.55 -28.10
C THR A 145 -3.19 -10.67 -28.80
N GLY A 146 -4.50 -10.83 -28.51
CA GLY A 146 -5.30 -11.99 -28.92
C GLY A 146 -4.99 -13.28 -28.16
N LYS A 147 -3.98 -13.30 -27.29
CA LYS A 147 -3.62 -14.45 -26.46
C LYS A 147 -4.53 -14.56 -25.24
N LYS A 148 -4.74 -15.78 -24.76
CA LYS A 148 -5.56 -16.09 -23.58
C LYS A 148 -4.79 -17.02 -22.64
N VAL A 149 -4.83 -16.72 -21.34
CA VAL A 149 -4.16 -17.51 -20.29
C VAL A 149 -5.17 -17.85 -19.20
N ALA A 150 -5.17 -19.10 -18.76
CA ALA A 150 -5.92 -19.56 -17.59
C ALA A 150 -5.02 -19.53 -16.35
N ILE A 151 -5.52 -18.98 -15.26
CA ILE A 151 -4.83 -18.89 -13.96
C ILE A 151 -5.66 -19.68 -12.95
N ILE A 152 -5.03 -20.62 -12.23
CA ILE A 152 -5.70 -21.44 -11.22
C ILE A 152 -5.37 -20.88 -9.83
N GLY A 153 -6.39 -20.38 -9.14
CA GLY A 153 -6.31 -19.71 -7.84
C GLY A 153 -6.36 -18.19 -7.94
N ALA A 154 -7.28 -17.58 -7.19
CA ALA A 154 -7.51 -16.15 -7.07
C ALA A 154 -6.93 -15.57 -5.78
N GLY A 155 -5.85 -16.17 -5.25
CA GLY A 155 -5.04 -15.56 -4.19
C GLY A 155 -4.14 -14.43 -4.70
N PRO A 156 -3.31 -13.82 -3.83
CA PRO A 156 -2.41 -12.71 -4.21
C PRO A 156 -1.58 -12.99 -5.46
N ALA A 157 -0.99 -14.19 -5.57
CA ALA A 157 -0.16 -14.56 -6.72
C ALA A 157 -0.95 -14.63 -8.04
N GLY A 158 -2.16 -15.21 -8.01
CA GLY A 158 -3.00 -15.33 -9.20
C GLY A 158 -3.55 -13.98 -9.66
N LEU A 159 -3.96 -13.13 -8.72
CA LEU A 159 -4.43 -11.77 -9.00
C LEU A 159 -3.29 -10.88 -9.54
N ALA A 160 -2.10 -10.96 -8.94
CA ALA A 160 -0.91 -10.26 -9.45
C ALA A 160 -0.53 -10.72 -10.88
N CYS A 161 -0.57 -12.03 -11.13
CA CYS A 161 -0.35 -12.56 -12.48
C CYS A 161 -1.39 -12.05 -13.47
N ALA A 162 -2.68 -12.04 -13.07
CA ALA A 162 -3.76 -11.54 -13.91
C ALA A 162 -3.60 -10.05 -14.23
N ASP A 163 -3.22 -9.22 -13.25
CA ASP A 163 -2.96 -7.78 -13.43
C ASP A 163 -1.84 -7.54 -14.45
N VAL A 164 -0.66 -8.15 -14.25
CA VAL A 164 0.48 -8.01 -15.16
C VAL A 164 0.14 -8.47 -16.57
N LEU A 165 -0.52 -9.62 -16.73
CA LEU A 165 -0.95 -10.13 -18.05
C LEU A 165 -1.96 -9.19 -18.71
N THR A 166 -2.93 -8.69 -17.96
CA THR A 166 -3.96 -7.79 -18.47
C THR A 166 -3.36 -6.47 -18.95
N ARG A 167 -2.44 -5.88 -18.18
CA ARG A 167 -1.70 -4.65 -18.57
C ARG A 167 -0.85 -4.84 -19.83
N ASN A 168 -0.44 -6.07 -20.12
CA ASN A 168 0.29 -6.44 -21.35
C ASN A 168 -0.65 -6.95 -22.47
N GLY A 169 -1.96 -6.75 -22.34
CA GLY A 169 -2.93 -7.07 -23.39
C GLY A 169 -3.20 -8.56 -23.59
N VAL A 170 -2.88 -9.41 -22.61
CA VAL A 170 -3.25 -10.82 -22.59
C VAL A 170 -4.57 -10.99 -21.85
N LYS A 171 -5.51 -11.76 -22.42
CA LYS A 171 -6.77 -12.08 -21.75
C LYS A 171 -6.55 -13.12 -20.66
N ALA A 172 -6.35 -12.66 -19.42
CA ALA A 172 -6.31 -13.52 -18.25
C ALA A 172 -7.71 -13.99 -17.84
N VAL A 173 -7.85 -15.28 -17.54
CA VAL A 173 -9.07 -15.87 -16.96
C VAL A 173 -8.68 -16.61 -15.69
N VAL A 174 -9.16 -16.11 -14.55
CA VAL A 174 -8.87 -16.67 -13.24
C VAL A 174 -9.98 -17.64 -12.85
N PHE A 175 -9.58 -18.83 -12.41
CA PHE A 175 -10.48 -19.86 -11.88
C PHE A 175 -10.16 -20.05 -10.40
N ASP A 176 -11.17 -20.01 -9.54
CA ASP A 176 -11.04 -20.32 -8.13
C ASP A 176 -12.08 -21.35 -7.71
N ARG A 177 -11.76 -22.12 -6.66
CA ARG A 177 -12.66 -23.10 -6.05
C ARG A 177 -13.66 -22.43 -5.11
N HIS A 178 -13.27 -21.32 -4.49
CA HIS A 178 -14.03 -20.59 -3.49
C HIS A 178 -15.03 -19.62 -4.14
N PRO A 179 -16.14 -19.31 -3.46
CA PRO A 179 -17.16 -18.39 -3.99
C PRO A 179 -16.70 -16.93 -4.07
N GLU A 180 -15.70 -16.56 -3.27
CA GLU A 180 -15.09 -15.22 -3.27
C GLU A 180 -13.61 -15.29 -3.63
N ILE A 181 -13.13 -14.28 -4.36
CA ILE A 181 -11.71 -14.15 -4.71
C ILE A 181 -10.88 -13.66 -3.52
N GLY A 182 -9.56 -13.72 -3.63
CA GLY A 182 -8.60 -13.18 -2.66
C GLY A 182 -7.84 -14.24 -1.85
N GLY A 183 -8.27 -15.51 -1.90
CA GLY A 183 -7.62 -16.61 -1.20
C GLY A 183 -7.46 -16.32 0.30
N LEU A 184 -6.23 -16.40 0.83
CA LEU A 184 -5.98 -16.11 2.25
C LEU A 184 -6.23 -14.65 2.64
N LEU A 185 -6.26 -13.70 1.70
CA LEU A 185 -6.67 -12.33 2.03
C LEU A 185 -8.12 -12.29 2.52
N THR A 186 -8.98 -13.08 1.89
CA THR A 186 -10.41 -13.14 2.17
C THR A 186 -10.74 -14.15 3.27
N PHE A 187 -10.10 -15.32 3.27
CA PHE A 187 -10.46 -16.40 4.19
C PHE A 187 -9.50 -16.60 5.37
N GLY A 188 -8.25 -16.12 5.25
CA GLY A 188 -7.21 -16.35 6.26
C GLY A 188 -6.95 -15.15 7.17
N ILE A 189 -6.72 -13.97 6.60
CA ILE A 189 -6.38 -12.78 7.36
C ILE A 189 -7.63 -12.26 8.09
N PRO A 190 -7.57 -12.06 9.41
CA PRO A 190 -8.70 -11.52 10.16
C PRO A 190 -9.03 -10.08 9.76
N ALA A 191 -10.32 -9.74 9.79
CA ALA A 191 -10.83 -8.42 9.40
C ALA A 191 -10.25 -7.26 10.23
N PHE A 192 -9.82 -7.53 11.46
CA PHE A 192 -9.17 -6.53 12.32
C PHE A 192 -7.75 -6.13 11.87
N LYS A 193 -7.13 -6.91 10.97
CA LYS A 193 -5.85 -6.58 10.30
C LYS A 193 -6.04 -6.08 8.88
N LEU A 194 -6.97 -6.67 8.14
CA LEU A 194 -7.27 -6.34 6.75
C LEU A 194 -8.78 -6.31 6.58
N GLY A 195 -9.35 -5.11 6.45
CA GLY A 195 -10.78 -4.91 6.29
C GLY A 195 -11.30 -5.67 5.09
N LYS A 196 -12.37 -6.44 5.27
CA LYS A 196 -13.02 -7.16 4.18
C LYS A 196 -14.14 -6.29 3.65
N ARG A 197 -14.05 -5.86 2.39
CA ARG A 197 -15.14 -5.11 1.75
C ARG A 197 -16.33 -6.05 1.54
N GLY A 198 -17.32 -5.89 2.42
CA GLY A 198 -18.60 -6.59 2.42
C GLY A 198 -19.59 -5.94 3.39
N ASN A 199 -19.11 -5.36 4.50
CA ASN A 199 -19.93 -4.68 5.51
C ASN A 199 -19.49 -3.25 5.91
N ASP A 200 -18.30 -2.79 5.49
CA ASP A 200 -17.67 -1.58 6.05
C ASP A 200 -17.32 -0.48 5.02
N ALA A 201 -17.91 -0.51 3.81
CA ALA A 201 -17.87 0.66 2.95
C ALA A 201 -19.01 1.61 3.37
N PRO A 202 -18.76 2.91 3.63
CA PRO A 202 -19.87 3.86 3.58
C PRO A 202 -20.49 3.81 2.18
N PRO A 203 -21.82 4.03 2.07
CA PRO A 203 -22.56 3.94 0.81
C PRO A 203 -21.95 4.80 -0.31
#